data_AF-A0A0M0JI22-F1
#
_entry.id   AF-A0A0M0JI22-F1
#
_cell.length_a   1.000
_cell.length_b   1.000
_cell.length_c   1.000
_cell.angle_alpha   90.00
_cell.angle_beta   90.00
_cell.angle_gamma   90.00
#
_symmetry.space_group_name_H-M   'P 1'
#
loop_
_entity.id
_entity.type
_entity.pdbx_description
1 polymer ?
#
loop_
_entity_poly.entity_id
_entity_poly.type
_entity_poly.pdbx_seq_one_letter_code
_entity_poly.pdbx_strand_id
1 'polypeptide(L)'
;MRTVSVRLTINGDTAEGARGSVAAPFTFYDPRAFGVARVHPAGGPSGGATLVTITLIDEALLIDLGGSEGGVRCRFGSTDAGWEAIVRGELSDCRGQRRCGGGRGAIQCRAPPYTGAVDTASATASVSLSISVNGGQHYAEALPHYYYRYYVGTAWLIDGLEPTYGSVAGNTSVLVRAARRLEDLGDVRCRFGALNTVVDGTVDSEAGGVRCISPAHWAAEQLASEVAVPLEVTLNGQDFLSLPPAAEHLRRFVYRRDAEWAARECRASTEGSCRG
;
A
#
# COMPACT_ATOMS: atom_id res chain seq x y z
N MET A 1 25.15 1.07 19.52
CA MET A 1 25.97 2.00 18.69
C MET A 1 27.14 2.49 19.52
N ARG A 2 28.28 2.82 18.89
CA ARG A 2 29.44 3.42 19.56
C ARG A 2 30.00 4.55 18.72
N THR A 3 30.05 5.76 19.26
CA THR A 3 30.59 6.94 18.58
C THR A 3 32.02 7.21 19.02
N VAL A 4 32.90 7.48 18.05
CA VAL A 4 34.29 7.88 18.25
C VAL A 4 34.57 9.18 17.50
N SER A 5 35.58 9.92 17.93
CA SER A 5 36.06 11.11 17.21
C SER A 5 37.15 10.72 16.21
N VAL A 6 36.94 11.06 14.94
CA VAL A 6 37.93 10.90 13.87
C VAL A 6 38.68 12.22 13.73
N ARG A 7 40.01 12.13 13.70
CA ARG A 7 40.91 13.25 13.39
C ARG A 7 41.72 12.90 12.15
N LEU A 8 41.84 13.87 11.24
CA LEU A 8 42.70 13.78 10.08
C LEU A 8 44.02 14.50 10.39
N THR A 9 45.15 13.83 10.13
CA THR A 9 46.48 14.42 10.17
C THR A 9 47.08 14.36 8.78
N ILE A 10 47.61 15.49 8.30
CA ILE A 10 48.31 15.57 7.01
C ILE A 10 49.82 15.52 7.30
N ASN A 11 50.60 14.82 6.48
CA ASN A 11 52.07 14.76 6.56
C ASN A 11 52.67 14.11 7.83
N GLY A 12 51.93 13.23 8.53
CA GLY A 12 52.46 12.47 9.66
C GLY A 12 52.57 13.24 10.98
N ASP A 13 52.00 14.44 11.05
CA ASP A 13 51.85 15.18 12.30
C ASP A 13 51.06 14.35 13.31
N THR A 14 51.43 14.42 14.60
CA THR A 14 50.66 13.78 15.66
C THR A 14 49.36 14.56 15.92
N ALA A 15 48.30 13.86 16.30
CA ALA A 15 46.98 14.45 16.57
C ALA A 15 46.98 15.51 17.70
N GLU A 16 48.09 15.64 18.45
CA GLU A 16 48.31 16.64 19.48
C GLU A 16 48.89 17.96 18.93
N GLY A 17 49.54 17.94 17.75
CA GLY A 17 50.16 19.11 17.13
C GLY A 17 49.31 19.83 16.07
N ALA A 18 48.22 19.20 15.61
CA ALA A 18 47.37 19.74 14.55
C ALA A 18 46.49 20.90 15.06
N ARG A 19 47.02 22.13 15.04
CA ARG A 19 46.23 23.36 15.22
C ARG A 19 45.17 23.42 14.11
N GLY A 20 43.91 23.20 14.48
CA GLY A 20 42.78 23.19 13.55
C GLY A 20 42.17 21.82 13.25
N SER A 21 42.54 20.74 13.98
CA SER A 21 41.88 19.44 13.79
C SER A 21 40.41 19.52 14.21
N VAL A 22 39.49 19.59 13.24
CA VAL A 22 38.07 19.38 13.49
C VAL A 22 37.87 17.89 13.75
N ALA A 23 37.48 17.54 14.97
CA ALA A 23 37.08 16.19 15.30
C ALA A 23 35.69 15.93 14.71
N ALA A 24 35.60 14.99 13.76
CA ALA A 24 34.32 14.57 13.20
C ALA A 24 33.80 13.33 13.96
N PRO A 25 32.51 13.25 14.33
CA PRO A 25 31.96 12.04 14.93
C PRO A 25 31.85 10.92 13.88
N PHE A 26 32.22 9.70 14.27
CA PHE A 26 31.97 8.48 13.52
C PHE A 26 31.25 7.47 14.40
N THR A 27 30.15 6.90 13.91
CA THR A 27 29.31 5.98 14.69
C THR A 27 29.39 4.57 14.12
N PHE A 28 29.94 3.64 14.89
CA PHE A 28 29.84 2.21 14.65
C PHE A 28 28.46 1.71 15.04
N TYR A 29 27.90 0.84 14.21
CA TYR A 29 26.62 0.21 14.45
C TYR A 29 26.65 -1.25 13.97
N ASP A 30 25.78 -2.08 14.54
CA ASP A 30 25.53 -3.42 14.07
C ASP A 30 24.35 -3.38 13.09
N PRO A 31 24.52 -3.71 11.80
CA PRO A 31 23.43 -3.70 10.83
C PRO A 31 22.30 -4.66 11.20
N ARG A 32 22.55 -5.69 12.02
CA ARG A 32 21.53 -6.64 12.48
C ARG A 32 20.55 -6.03 13.49
N ALA A 33 20.91 -4.92 14.13
CA ALA A 33 20.01 -4.22 15.03
C ALA A 33 18.86 -3.53 14.26
N PHE A 34 19.04 -3.21 12.98
CA PHE A 34 18.07 -2.49 12.14
C PHE A 34 17.02 -3.43 11.53
N GLY A 35 16.53 -4.36 12.35
CA GLY A 35 15.49 -5.30 11.95
C GLY A 35 14.21 -4.56 11.55
N VAL A 36 13.66 -4.92 10.39
CA VAL A 36 12.33 -4.50 9.99
C VAL A 36 11.31 -5.17 10.92
N ALA A 37 10.28 -4.43 11.34
CA ALA A 37 9.14 -4.94 12.10
C ALA A 37 7.91 -5.10 11.21
N ARG A 38 7.67 -4.15 10.30
CA ARG A 38 6.51 -4.16 9.41
C ARG A 38 6.81 -3.43 8.12
N VAL A 39 6.26 -3.96 7.04
CA VAL A 39 6.16 -3.32 5.74
C VAL A 39 4.68 -3.00 5.48
N HIS A 40 4.37 -1.76 5.15
CA HIS A 40 3.00 -1.33 4.88
C HIS A 40 2.95 -0.29 3.74
N PRO A 41 2.20 -0.52 2.67
CA PRO A 41 1.51 -1.78 2.37
C PRO A 41 2.51 -2.92 2.10
N ALA A 42 2.03 -4.15 2.17
CA ALA A 42 2.82 -5.36 1.88
C ALA A 42 3.06 -5.59 0.38
N GLY A 43 2.42 -4.79 -0.49
CA GLY A 43 2.56 -4.93 -1.93
C GLY A 43 1.94 -3.80 -2.74
N GLY A 44 2.13 -3.87 -4.05
CA GLY A 44 1.67 -2.88 -5.03
C GLY A 44 1.82 -3.35 -6.47
N PRO A 45 1.37 -2.56 -7.46
CA PRO A 45 1.44 -2.93 -8.87
C PRO A 45 2.90 -3.05 -9.34
N SER A 46 3.14 -3.90 -10.32
CA SER A 46 4.45 -4.09 -10.96
C SER A 46 5.02 -2.81 -11.60
N GLY A 47 4.18 -1.82 -11.88
CA GLY A 47 4.62 -0.48 -12.32
C GLY A 47 5.34 0.33 -11.23
N GLY A 48 5.28 -0.10 -9.96
CA GLY A 48 5.91 0.58 -8.83
C GLY A 48 5.12 1.80 -8.37
N ALA A 49 5.84 2.83 -7.93
CA ALA A 49 5.36 4.12 -7.40
C ALA A 49 4.60 4.08 -6.06
N THR A 50 4.14 2.92 -5.60
CA THR A 50 3.54 2.72 -4.26
C THR A 50 4.45 3.26 -3.18
N LEU A 51 3.93 4.09 -2.28
CA LEU A 51 4.68 4.54 -1.10
C LEU A 51 4.69 3.42 -0.06
N VAL A 52 5.85 2.83 0.16
CA VAL A 52 6.10 1.76 1.13
C VAL A 52 6.62 2.38 2.42
N THR A 53 5.93 2.10 3.51
CA THR A 53 6.31 2.48 4.88
C THR A 53 6.90 1.29 5.59
N ILE A 54 8.13 1.44 6.07
CA ILE A 54 8.89 0.40 6.77
C ILE A 54 9.11 0.87 8.20
N THR A 55 8.60 0.10 9.15
CA THR A 55 8.86 0.34 10.58
C THR A 55 9.93 -0.62 11.07
N LEU A 56 10.75 -0.16 12.01
CA LEU A 56 11.80 -0.97 12.62
C LEU A 56 11.30 -1.60 13.92
N ILE A 57 11.96 -2.68 14.34
CA ILE A 57 11.71 -3.31 15.64
C ILE A 57 11.98 -2.31 16.77
N ASP A 58 13.02 -1.50 16.60
CA ASP A 58 13.36 -0.41 17.51
C ASP A 58 13.31 0.92 16.75
N GLU A 59 12.27 1.72 17.03
CA GLU A 59 12.10 3.05 16.44
C GLU A 59 13.23 4.03 16.81
N ALA A 60 13.99 3.78 17.90
CA ALA A 60 15.16 4.58 18.24
C ALA A 60 16.29 4.45 17.21
N LEU A 61 16.22 3.44 16.33
CA LEU A 61 17.16 3.20 15.24
C LEU A 61 16.75 3.90 13.93
N LEU A 62 15.68 4.69 13.93
CA LEU A 62 15.28 5.55 12.82
C LEU A 62 16.20 6.76 12.73
N ILE A 63 17.40 6.53 12.23
CA ILE A 63 18.46 7.54 12.11
C ILE A 63 19.06 7.52 10.70
N ASP A 64 19.57 8.67 10.27
CA ASP A 64 20.34 8.80 9.04
C ASP A 64 21.83 8.87 9.39
N LEU A 65 22.57 7.80 9.07
CA LEU A 65 24.02 7.72 9.18
C LEU A 65 24.72 7.95 7.83
N GLY A 66 23.97 8.11 6.74
CA GLY A 66 24.47 8.35 5.39
C GLY A 66 24.61 9.84 5.06
N GLY A 67 23.97 10.70 5.86
CA GLY A 67 23.99 12.15 5.67
C GLY A 67 23.26 12.61 4.41
N SER A 68 23.45 13.88 4.02
CA SER A 68 22.65 14.51 2.95
C SER A 68 22.79 13.88 1.57
N GLU A 69 23.94 13.26 1.24
CA GLU A 69 24.16 12.59 -0.05
C GLU A 69 23.84 11.09 0.01
N GLY A 70 24.17 10.44 1.12
CA GLY A 70 23.99 9.01 1.33
C GLY A 70 22.58 8.65 1.78
N GLY A 71 22.05 9.30 2.81
CA GLY A 71 20.70 9.10 3.33
C GLY A 71 20.34 7.66 3.69
N VAL A 72 19.05 7.46 3.97
CA VAL A 72 18.45 6.12 4.08
C VAL A 72 18.18 5.57 2.67
N ARG A 73 18.30 4.24 2.51
CA ARG A 73 17.99 3.51 1.27
C ARG A 73 17.11 2.31 1.57
N CYS A 74 16.16 2.04 0.67
CA CYS A 74 15.45 0.77 0.64
C CYS A 74 15.94 -0.06 -0.54
N ARG A 75 16.18 -1.33 -0.30
CA ARG A 75 16.53 -2.31 -1.31
C ARG A 75 15.43 -3.34 -1.44
N PHE A 76 14.94 -3.47 -2.67
CA PHE A 76 13.97 -4.47 -3.10
C PHE A 76 14.72 -5.55 -3.89
N GLY A 77 14.52 -6.82 -3.50
CA GLY A 77 15.20 -7.96 -4.12
C GLY A 77 16.65 -8.14 -3.67
N SER A 78 17.37 -8.95 -4.43
CA SER A 78 18.78 -9.27 -4.28
C SER A 78 19.33 -9.70 -5.63
N THR A 79 20.58 -9.35 -5.92
CA THR A 79 21.27 -9.77 -7.15
C THR A 79 21.28 -11.28 -7.31
N ASP A 80 21.41 -12.02 -6.20
CA ASP A 80 21.43 -13.48 -6.20
C ASP A 80 20.08 -14.09 -6.58
N ALA A 81 18.99 -13.34 -6.35
CA ALA A 81 17.64 -13.70 -6.74
C ALA A 81 17.29 -13.27 -8.17
N GLY A 82 18.24 -12.67 -8.90
CA GLY A 82 18.09 -12.28 -10.31
C GLY A 82 17.44 -10.92 -10.57
N TRP A 83 17.05 -10.19 -9.51
CA TRP A 83 16.55 -8.81 -9.64
C TRP A 83 16.78 -8.02 -8.35
N GLU A 84 17.29 -6.80 -8.49
CA GLU A 84 17.54 -5.86 -7.39
C GLU A 84 17.21 -4.44 -7.84
N ALA A 85 16.63 -3.66 -6.92
CA ALA A 85 16.49 -2.22 -7.07
C ALA A 85 16.69 -1.50 -5.73
N ILE A 86 17.53 -0.46 -5.75
CA ILE A 86 17.82 0.38 -4.59
C ILE A 86 17.19 1.75 -4.82
N VAL A 87 16.38 2.20 -3.88
CA VAL A 87 15.69 3.50 -3.92
C VAL A 87 16.04 4.34 -2.71
N ARG A 88 15.88 5.66 -2.85
CA ARG A 88 16.02 6.59 -1.73
C ARG A 88 14.88 6.37 -0.72
N GLY A 89 15.25 6.42 0.55
CA GLY A 89 14.32 6.42 1.67
C GLY A 89 14.36 7.73 2.45
N GLU A 90 13.24 8.04 3.09
CA GLU A 90 13.07 9.23 3.92
C GLU A 90 12.57 8.82 5.30
N LEU A 91 13.10 9.44 6.35
CA LEU A 91 12.57 9.27 7.70
C LEU A 91 11.28 10.08 7.83
N SER A 92 10.24 9.45 8.36
CA SER A 92 8.90 10.01 8.44
C SER A 92 8.33 9.86 9.85
N ASP A 93 7.74 10.94 10.38
CA ASP A 93 6.94 10.92 11.61
C ASP A 93 5.50 10.53 11.24
N CYS A 94 5.16 9.28 11.51
CA CYS A 94 3.89 8.67 11.19
C CYS A 94 2.82 8.88 12.27
N ARG A 95 3.20 9.29 13.49
CA ARG A 95 2.27 9.60 14.61
C ARG A 95 1.19 8.53 14.86
N GLY A 96 1.49 7.25 14.61
CA GLY A 96 0.55 6.14 14.80
C GLY A 96 -0.55 6.06 13.73
N GLN A 97 -0.44 6.79 12.62
CA GLN A 97 -1.48 6.82 11.60
C GLN A 97 -1.60 5.48 10.87
N ARG A 98 -2.85 5.09 10.58
CA ARG A 98 -3.18 3.81 9.91
C ARG A 98 -2.51 3.67 8.54
N ARG A 99 -2.40 4.76 7.78
CA ARG A 99 -1.70 4.84 6.47
C ARG A 99 -0.21 4.48 6.51
N CYS A 100 0.38 4.46 7.71
CA CYS A 100 1.77 4.05 7.95
C CYS A 100 1.86 2.64 8.56
N GLY A 101 0.75 1.91 8.67
CA GLY A 101 0.71 0.66 9.43
C GLY A 101 0.80 0.88 10.94
N GLY A 102 0.47 2.08 11.46
CA GLY A 102 0.30 2.34 12.90
C GLY A 102 1.56 2.60 13.72
N GLY A 103 2.76 2.67 13.11
CA GLY A 103 4.00 3.07 13.78
C GLY A 103 4.08 4.58 14.07
N ARG A 104 4.91 5.00 15.03
CA ARG A 104 5.16 6.44 15.30
C ARG A 104 6.20 7.00 14.36
N GLY A 105 7.24 6.24 14.04
CA GLY A 105 8.26 6.61 13.06
C GLY A 105 8.44 5.53 12.01
N ALA A 106 8.88 5.90 10.81
CA ALA A 106 9.13 4.95 9.74
C ALA A 106 10.16 5.45 8.72
N ILE A 107 10.63 4.52 7.90
CA ILE A 107 11.32 4.80 6.64
C ILE A 107 10.31 4.69 5.51
N GLN A 108 10.20 5.73 4.68
CA GLN A 108 9.33 5.76 3.52
C GLN A 108 10.12 5.70 2.22
N CYS A 109 9.73 4.80 1.33
CA CYS A 109 10.37 4.58 0.04
C CYS A 109 9.31 4.36 -1.03
N ARG A 110 9.57 4.79 -2.27
CA ARG A 110 8.68 4.46 -3.39
C ARG A 110 9.12 3.14 -4.01
N ALA A 111 8.19 2.18 -4.13
CA ALA A 111 8.45 0.90 -4.78
C ALA A 111 8.93 1.15 -6.22
N PRO A 112 10.08 0.59 -6.63
CA PRO A 112 10.53 0.70 -8.01
C PRO A 112 9.66 -0.18 -8.94
N PRO A 113 9.63 0.10 -10.26
CA PRO A 113 9.02 -0.79 -11.23
C PRO A 113 9.69 -2.17 -11.22
N TYR A 114 8.90 -3.24 -11.17
CA TYR A 114 9.39 -4.62 -11.20
C TYR A 114 9.43 -5.15 -12.63
N THR A 115 10.60 -5.62 -13.04
CA THR A 115 10.88 -6.14 -14.39
C THR A 115 11.31 -7.61 -14.41
N GLY A 116 11.32 -8.26 -13.25
CA GLY A 116 11.65 -9.68 -13.12
C GLY A 116 10.50 -10.60 -13.50
N ALA A 117 10.73 -11.90 -13.36
CA ALA A 117 9.71 -12.92 -13.61
C ALA A 117 8.59 -12.87 -12.56
N VAL A 118 7.36 -13.13 -12.99
CA VAL A 118 6.19 -13.28 -12.12
C VAL A 118 5.72 -14.73 -12.14
N ASP A 119 5.17 -15.19 -11.02
CA ASP A 119 4.40 -16.43 -10.98
C ASP A 119 3.15 -16.25 -11.86
N THR A 120 3.00 -17.10 -12.87
CA THR A 120 1.93 -17.02 -13.87
C THR A 120 0.56 -17.40 -13.30
N ALA A 121 0.52 -18.21 -12.23
CA ALA A 121 -0.71 -18.64 -11.58
C ALA A 121 -1.32 -17.53 -10.72
N SER A 122 -0.49 -16.83 -9.94
CA SER A 122 -0.93 -15.69 -9.12
C SER A 122 -0.84 -14.34 -9.84
N ALA A 123 -0.06 -14.25 -10.91
CA ALA A 123 0.36 -13.00 -11.55
C ALA A 123 1.07 -12.06 -10.55
N THR A 124 1.87 -12.64 -9.65
CA THR A 124 2.63 -11.89 -8.63
C THR A 124 4.10 -12.25 -8.60
N ALA A 125 4.90 -11.40 -7.96
CA ALA A 125 6.27 -11.71 -7.57
C ALA A 125 6.50 -11.20 -6.13
N SER A 126 7.27 -11.93 -5.35
CA SER A 126 7.66 -11.48 -3.99
C SER A 126 9.17 -11.26 -3.96
N VAL A 127 9.60 -10.10 -3.51
CA VAL A 127 11.01 -9.74 -3.39
C VAL A 127 11.36 -9.44 -1.94
N SER A 128 12.57 -9.77 -1.50
CA SER A 128 13.05 -9.39 -0.17
C SER A 128 13.10 -7.88 -0.02
N LEU A 129 12.82 -7.36 1.18
CA LEU A 129 12.99 -5.95 1.50
C LEU A 129 14.05 -5.79 2.59
N SER A 130 15.03 -4.93 2.33
CA SER A 130 16.06 -4.56 3.30
C SER A 130 16.31 -3.06 3.27
N ILE A 131 16.84 -2.53 4.36
CA ILE A 131 17.09 -1.09 4.53
C ILE A 131 18.56 -0.84 4.81
N SER A 132 19.03 0.34 4.42
CA SER A 132 20.34 0.87 4.79
C SER A 132 20.16 2.26 5.36
N VAL A 133 20.80 2.53 6.49
CA VAL A 133 20.84 3.86 7.10
C VAL A 133 22.12 4.63 6.77
N ASN A 134 23.05 4.04 6.01
CA ASN A 134 24.36 4.62 5.72
C ASN A 134 24.63 4.74 4.21
N GLY A 135 23.61 5.18 3.46
CA GLY A 135 23.73 5.42 2.03
C GLY A 135 23.92 4.17 1.15
N GLY A 136 23.47 3.01 1.63
CA GLY A 136 23.51 1.77 0.86
C GLY A 136 24.82 1.00 0.97
N GLN A 137 25.74 1.39 1.84
CA GLN A 137 26.99 0.65 2.07
C GLN A 137 26.73 -0.67 2.80
N HIS A 138 25.83 -0.66 3.80
CA HIS A 138 25.40 -1.86 4.49
C HIS A 138 23.88 -1.90 4.56
N TYR A 139 23.32 -3.08 4.31
CA TYR A 139 21.90 -3.34 4.47
C TYR A 139 21.69 -4.21 5.70
N ALA A 140 20.66 -3.91 6.46
CA ALA A 140 20.17 -4.81 7.49
C ALA A 140 19.90 -6.17 6.83
N GLU A 141 20.51 -7.23 7.38
CA GLU A 141 20.19 -8.59 6.96
C GLU A 141 18.67 -8.75 7.14
N ALA A 142 17.96 -8.98 6.04
CA ALA A 142 16.54 -9.25 6.13
C ALA A 142 16.40 -10.53 6.94
N LEU A 143 15.83 -10.44 8.13
CA LEU A 143 15.24 -11.64 8.74
C LEU A 143 14.31 -12.26 7.67
N PRO A 144 14.23 -13.60 7.57
CA PRO A 144 13.65 -14.32 6.42
C PRO A 144 12.14 -14.12 6.16
N HIS A 145 11.55 -12.99 6.56
CA HIS A 145 10.12 -12.77 6.64
C HIS A 145 9.62 -11.46 6.02
N TYR A 146 10.50 -10.52 5.61
CA TYR A 146 10.04 -9.25 5.04
C TYR A 146 10.17 -9.22 3.53
N TYR A 147 9.02 -9.41 2.89
CA TYR A 147 8.89 -9.38 1.45
C TYR A 147 7.95 -8.24 1.04
N TYR A 148 8.17 -7.72 -0.16
CA TYR A 148 7.25 -6.86 -0.86
C TYR A 148 6.67 -7.61 -2.06
N ARG A 149 5.35 -7.59 -2.20
CA ARG A 149 4.65 -8.31 -3.27
C ARG A 149 4.26 -7.38 -4.41
N TYR A 150 4.78 -7.66 -5.59
CA TYR A 150 4.34 -7.05 -6.84
C TYR A 150 3.21 -7.87 -7.45
N TYR A 151 2.16 -7.21 -7.93
CA TYR A 151 1.11 -7.83 -8.76
C TYR A 151 1.05 -7.19 -10.14
N VAL A 152 0.70 -7.98 -11.15
CA VAL A 152 0.46 -7.46 -12.49
C VAL A 152 -0.94 -6.85 -12.54
N GLY A 153 -1.02 -5.51 -12.60
CA GLY A 153 -2.30 -4.79 -12.55
C GLY A 153 -3.28 -5.16 -13.66
N THR A 154 -2.78 -5.56 -14.84
CA THR A 154 -3.61 -6.05 -15.96
C THR A 154 -4.11 -7.48 -15.78
N ALA A 155 -3.61 -8.23 -14.81
CA ALA A 155 -4.08 -9.57 -14.47
C ALA A 155 -5.05 -9.57 -13.27
N TRP A 156 -4.90 -8.61 -12.36
CA TRP A 156 -5.76 -8.42 -11.18
C TRP A 156 -6.91 -7.46 -11.52
N LEU A 157 -7.77 -7.91 -12.44
CA LEU A 157 -8.90 -7.14 -12.96
C LEU A 157 -10.19 -7.49 -12.23
N ILE A 158 -11.04 -6.49 -12.03
CA ILE A 158 -12.44 -6.66 -11.63
C ILE A 158 -13.20 -7.28 -12.80
N ASP A 159 -13.94 -8.35 -12.57
CA ASP A 159 -14.75 -9.03 -13.59
C ASP A 159 -16.28 -8.94 -13.34
N GLY A 160 -16.70 -8.44 -12.17
CA GLY A 160 -18.09 -8.10 -11.94
C GLY A 160 -18.39 -7.62 -10.52
N LEU A 161 -19.62 -7.14 -10.32
CA LEU A 161 -20.16 -6.71 -9.03
C LEU A 161 -21.41 -7.51 -8.68
N GLU A 162 -21.60 -7.79 -7.40
CA GLU A 162 -22.80 -8.46 -6.89
C GLU A 162 -23.21 -7.91 -5.51
N PRO A 163 -24.35 -7.21 -5.39
CA PRO A 163 -25.22 -6.72 -6.48
C PRO A 163 -24.56 -5.57 -7.26
N THR A 164 -25.07 -5.29 -8.47
CA THR A 164 -24.65 -4.14 -9.30
C THR A 164 -25.34 -2.82 -8.90
N TYR A 165 -26.23 -2.84 -7.91
CA TYR A 165 -27.01 -1.70 -7.48
C TYR A 165 -27.30 -1.74 -5.97
N GLY A 166 -27.70 -0.60 -5.41
CA GLY A 166 -28.09 -0.47 -4.00
C GLY A 166 -28.79 0.86 -3.70
N SER A 167 -29.24 1.04 -2.45
CA SER A 167 -29.98 2.25 -2.05
C SER A 167 -29.09 3.50 -2.07
N VAL A 168 -29.64 4.65 -2.48
CA VAL A 168 -29.00 5.99 -2.33
C VAL A 168 -28.60 6.31 -0.89
N ALA A 169 -29.27 5.69 0.09
CA ALA A 169 -28.92 5.80 1.52
C ALA A 169 -27.65 4.99 1.89
N GLY A 170 -27.14 4.16 0.98
CA GLY A 170 -25.97 3.32 1.19
C GLY A 170 -26.32 1.99 1.86
N ASN A 171 -25.38 1.50 2.67
CA ASN A 171 -25.49 0.26 3.45
C ASN A 171 -25.76 -1.01 2.61
N THR A 172 -25.33 -1.01 1.35
CA THR A 172 -25.45 -2.19 0.47
C THR A 172 -24.14 -2.97 0.51
N SER A 173 -24.19 -4.26 0.89
CA SER A 173 -23.02 -5.14 0.79
C SER A 173 -22.80 -5.52 -0.67
N VAL A 174 -21.65 -5.13 -1.22
CA VAL A 174 -21.24 -5.39 -2.59
C VAL A 174 -20.01 -6.28 -2.57
N LEU A 175 -20.10 -7.41 -3.28
CA LEU A 175 -18.97 -8.24 -3.64
C LEU A 175 -18.43 -7.77 -4.99
N VAL A 176 -17.18 -7.31 -4.99
CA VAL A 176 -16.39 -7.02 -6.19
C VAL A 176 -15.64 -8.29 -6.55
N ARG A 177 -16.08 -8.99 -7.60
CA ARG A 177 -15.39 -10.18 -8.09
C ARG A 177 -14.17 -9.80 -8.91
N ALA A 178 -13.18 -10.67 -8.89
CA ALA A 178 -11.98 -10.51 -9.68
C ALA A 178 -11.66 -11.78 -10.46
N ALA A 179 -11.06 -11.61 -11.63
CA ALA A 179 -10.67 -12.71 -12.51
C ALA A 179 -9.63 -13.65 -11.88
N ARG A 180 -8.94 -13.20 -10.84
CA ARG A 180 -7.96 -13.95 -10.06
C ARG A 180 -8.18 -13.72 -8.58
N ARG A 181 -7.71 -14.67 -7.77
CA ARG A 181 -7.73 -14.55 -6.32
C ARG A 181 -6.91 -13.33 -5.90
N LEU A 182 -7.60 -12.37 -5.31
CA LEU A 182 -6.99 -11.18 -4.73
C LEU A 182 -6.41 -11.51 -3.35
N GLU A 183 -5.45 -10.69 -2.94
CA GLU A 183 -4.83 -10.79 -1.63
C GLU A 183 -4.90 -9.45 -0.92
N ASP A 184 -4.98 -9.51 0.42
CA ASP A 184 -4.90 -8.32 1.26
C ASP A 184 -3.44 -7.84 1.32
N LEU A 185 -3.17 -6.66 0.77
CA LEU A 185 -1.85 -6.04 0.78
C LEU A 185 -1.73 -4.96 1.88
N GLY A 186 -2.69 -4.91 2.81
CA GLY A 186 -2.61 -4.22 4.08
C GLY A 186 -3.56 -3.04 4.26
N ASP A 187 -4.27 -2.60 3.22
CA ASP A 187 -5.26 -1.51 3.31
C ASP A 187 -6.29 -1.61 2.19
N VAL A 188 -7.17 -2.61 2.29
CA VAL A 188 -8.21 -2.88 1.28
C VAL A 188 -9.32 -1.83 1.39
N ARG A 189 -9.62 -1.13 0.31
CA ARG A 189 -10.67 -0.10 0.27
C ARG A 189 -11.46 -0.11 -1.03
N CYS A 190 -12.71 0.34 -0.94
CA CYS A 190 -13.56 0.61 -2.09
C CYS A 190 -13.91 2.09 -2.21
N ARG A 191 -13.95 2.60 -3.45
CA ARG A 191 -14.38 3.95 -3.80
C ARG A 191 -15.57 3.87 -4.76
N PHE A 192 -16.71 4.41 -4.33
CA PHE A 192 -17.95 4.44 -5.11
C PHE A 192 -18.09 5.78 -5.84
N GLY A 193 -17.25 6.04 -6.84
CA GLY A 193 -17.17 7.33 -7.51
C GLY A 193 -16.31 8.34 -6.73
N ALA A 194 -15.74 9.30 -7.45
CA ALA A 194 -14.70 10.19 -6.92
C ALA A 194 -15.16 11.13 -5.80
N LEU A 195 -16.47 11.43 -5.74
CA LEU A 195 -17.05 12.36 -4.77
C LEU A 195 -17.62 11.69 -3.52
N ASN A 196 -17.73 10.36 -3.52
CA ASN A 196 -18.21 9.62 -2.35
C ASN A 196 -17.05 9.30 -1.39
N THR A 197 -17.44 9.02 -0.15
CA THR A 197 -16.50 8.55 0.88
C THR A 197 -15.90 7.21 0.47
N VAL A 198 -14.58 7.07 0.63
CA VAL A 198 -13.89 5.79 0.48
C VAL A 198 -14.18 4.94 1.72
N VAL A 199 -14.58 3.69 1.50
CA VAL A 199 -14.96 2.76 2.58
C VAL A 199 -13.94 1.64 2.72
N ASP A 200 -13.86 1.08 3.92
CA ASP A 200 -13.07 -0.12 4.19
C ASP A 200 -13.63 -1.30 3.38
N GLY A 201 -12.74 -2.16 2.92
CA GLY A 201 -13.07 -3.41 2.25
C GLY A 201 -12.41 -4.60 2.92
N THR A 202 -12.84 -5.80 2.56
CA THR A 202 -12.24 -7.05 3.06
C THR A 202 -12.10 -8.02 1.89
N VAL A 203 -10.91 -8.60 1.73
CA VAL A 203 -10.72 -9.67 0.75
C VAL A 203 -11.49 -10.90 1.21
N ASP A 204 -12.43 -11.33 0.39
CA ASP A 204 -13.26 -12.50 0.60
C ASP A 204 -12.63 -13.66 -0.21
N SER A 205 -11.81 -14.47 0.47
CA SER A 205 -11.07 -15.54 -0.18
C SER A 205 -11.95 -16.69 -0.66
N GLU A 206 -13.15 -16.85 -0.08
CA GLU A 206 -14.11 -17.88 -0.47
C GLU A 206 -14.89 -17.45 -1.70
N ALA A 207 -15.34 -16.19 -1.73
CA ALA A 207 -16.09 -15.63 -2.85
C ALA A 207 -15.21 -15.15 -4.01
N GLY A 208 -13.89 -15.07 -3.82
CA GLY A 208 -12.93 -14.68 -4.86
C GLY A 208 -12.95 -13.20 -5.20
N GLY A 209 -13.02 -12.32 -4.19
CA GLY A 209 -13.18 -10.90 -4.43
C GLY A 209 -12.93 -10.00 -3.24
N VAL A 210 -13.45 -8.77 -3.30
CA VAL A 210 -13.45 -7.81 -2.19
C VAL A 210 -14.89 -7.48 -1.82
N ARG A 211 -15.22 -7.61 -0.54
CA ARG A 211 -16.50 -7.19 0.02
C ARG A 211 -16.40 -5.79 0.58
N CYS A 212 -17.34 -4.93 0.21
CA CYS A 212 -17.45 -3.56 0.68
C CYS A 212 -18.90 -3.20 1.00
N ILE A 213 -19.11 -2.22 1.86
CA ILE A 213 -20.44 -1.68 2.16
C ILE A 213 -20.53 -0.29 1.53
N SER A 214 -21.50 -0.07 0.64
CA SER A 214 -21.66 1.21 -0.02
C SER A 214 -21.94 2.34 0.99
N PRO A 215 -21.29 3.50 0.87
CA PRO A 215 -21.67 4.68 1.63
C PRO A 215 -23.00 5.25 1.13
N ALA A 216 -23.62 6.15 1.88
CA ALA A 216 -24.67 6.99 1.33
C ALA A 216 -24.12 7.82 0.15
N HIS A 217 -24.90 7.96 -0.92
CA HIS A 217 -24.48 8.79 -2.04
C HIS A 217 -24.40 10.26 -1.60
N TRP A 218 -23.31 10.95 -1.94
CA TRP A 218 -23.04 12.33 -1.52
C TRP A 218 -24.16 13.32 -1.89
N ALA A 219 -24.88 13.04 -2.99
CA ALA A 219 -26.02 13.80 -3.48
C ALA A 219 -27.37 13.05 -3.34
N ALA A 220 -27.53 12.21 -2.31
CA ALA A 220 -28.72 11.37 -2.12
C ALA A 220 -30.04 12.16 -2.20
N GLU A 221 -30.08 13.37 -1.64
CA GLU A 221 -31.28 14.20 -1.60
C GLU A 221 -31.67 14.75 -2.99
N GLN A 222 -30.69 15.09 -3.82
CA GLN A 222 -30.89 15.69 -5.15
C GLN A 222 -31.14 14.67 -6.26
N LEU A 223 -30.97 13.37 -5.98
CA LEU A 223 -31.13 12.31 -6.97
C LEU A 223 -32.59 12.02 -7.30
N ALA A 224 -32.95 12.13 -8.58
CA ALA A 224 -34.33 11.92 -9.05
C ALA A 224 -34.78 10.44 -9.02
N SER A 225 -33.93 9.49 -9.43
CA SER A 225 -34.27 8.06 -9.40
C SER A 225 -33.01 7.19 -9.21
N GLU A 226 -32.06 7.24 -10.15
CA GLU A 226 -30.83 6.46 -10.07
C GLU A 226 -29.59 7.22 -10.58
N VAL A 227 -28.41 6.80 -10.11
CA VAL A 227 -27.12 7.26 -10.63
C VAL A 227 -26.10 6.13 -10.64
N ALA A 228 -25.42 6.00 -11.78
CA ALA A 228 -24.30 5.10 -11.95
C ALA A 228 -22.99 5.79 -11.57
N VAL A 229 -22.18 5.11 -10.74
CA VAL A 229 -20.82 5.54 -10.38
C VAL A 229 -19.82 4.42 -10.67
N PRO A 230 -18.55 4.74 -10.97
CA PRO A 230 -17.50 3.73 -11.01
C PRO A 230 -17.20 3.23 -9.59
N LEU A 231 -17.07 1.92 -9.43
CA LEU A 231 -16.58 1.28 -8.22
C LEU A 231 -15.12 0.89 -8.44
N GLU A 232 -14.22 1.45 -7.63
CA GLU A 232 -12.80 1.16 -7.72
C GLU A 232 -12.33 0.51 -6.41
N VAL A 233 -11.42 -0.46 -6.53
CA VAL A 233 -10.86 -1.19 -5.38
C VAL A 233 -9.38 -0.94 -5.32
N THR A 234 -8.84 -0.72 -4.12
CA THR A 234 -7.42 -0.81 -3.83
C THR A 234 -7.19 -1.90 -2.79
N LEU A 235 -6.07 -2.61 -2.90
CA LEU A 235 -5.69 -3.67 -1.95
C LEU A 235 -4.61 -3.18 -0.97
N ASN A 236 -4.03 -2.02 -1.25
CA ASN A 236 -2.86 -1.47 -0.57
C ASN A 236 -3.05 0.00 -0.15
N GLY A 237 -4.28 0.51 -0.23
CA GLY A 237 -4.70 1.84 0.20
C GLY A 237 -4.31 2.97 -0.73
N GLN A 238 -3.61 2.69 -1.83
CA GLN A 238 -2.99 3.70 -2.69
C GLN A 238 -3.28 3.46 -4.17
N ASP A 239 -3.06 2.23 -4.62
CA ASP A 239 -3.10 1.85 -6.01
C ASP A 239 -4.45 1.18 -6.30
N PHE A 240 -5.31 1.88 -7.02
CA PHE A 240 -6.60 1.33 -7.44
C PHE A 240 -6.42 0.40 -8.64
N LEU A 241 -7.09 -0.74 -8.59
CA LEU A 241 -7.11 -1.72 -9.68
C LEU A 241 -7.67 -1.05 -10.93
N SER A 242 -6.88 -1.13 -12.00
CA SER A 242 -7.26 -0.58 -13.29
C SER A 242 -8.08 -1.59 -14.08
N LEU A 243 -8.95 -1.11 -14.97
CA LEU A 243 -9.64 -1.93 -15.95
C LEU A 243 -9.24 -1.49 -17.36
N PRO A 244 -9.14 -2.43 -18.32
CA PRO A 244 -9.05 -2.04 -19.72
C PRO A 244 -10.33 -1.28 -20.12
N PRO A 245 -10.27 -0.32 -21.07
CA PRO A 245 -11.43 0.49 -21.48
C PRO A 245 -12.68 -0.34 -21.85
N ALA A 246 -12.48 -1.51 -22.47
CA ALA A 246 -13.58 -2.40 -22.84
C ALA A 246 -14.36 -2.97 -21.63
N ALA A 247 -13.72 -3.06 -20.46
CA ALA A 247 -14.26 -3.66 -19.24
C ALA A 247 -14.81 -2.63 -18.25
N GLU A 248 -14.80 -1.33 -18.56
CA GLU A 248 -15.25 -0.29 -17.62
C GLU A 248 -16.70 -0.44 -17.17
N HIS A 249 -17.54 -1.08 -17.97
CA HIS A 249 -18.93 -1.36 -17.61
C HIS A 249 -19.06 -2.34 -16.42
N LEU A 250 -18.06 -3.21 -16.19
CA LEU A 250 -18.07 -4.22 -15.13
C LEU A 250 -17.91 -3.62 -13.73
N ARG A 251 -17.43 -2.38 -13.63
CA ARG A 251 -17.29 -1.65 -12.35
C ARG A 251 -18.39 -0.64 -12.08
N ARG A 252 -19.51 -0.69 -12.82
CA ARG A 252 -20.57 0.30 -12.65
C ARG A 252 -21.54 -0.12 -11.54
N PHE A 253 -21.52 0.61 -10.43
CA PHE A 253 -22.50 0.46 -9.34
C PHE A 253 -23.60 1.51 -9.48
N VAL A 254 -24.86 1.10 -9.34
CA VAL A 254 -26.02 1.98 -9.49
C VAL A 254 -26.67 2.25 -8.14
N TYR A 255 -26.62 3.50 -7.68
CA TYR A 255 -27.44 3.96 -6.57
C TYR A 255 -28.88 4.20 -7.03
N ARG A 256 -29.86 3.68 -6.31
CA ARG A 256 -31.30 3.80 -6.61
C ARG A 256 -32.08 4.33 -5.41
N ARG A 257 -33.09 5.15 -5.66
CA ARG A 257 -34.03 5.59 -4.63
C ARG A 257 -35.06 4.49 -4.38
N ASP A 258 -35.25 4.10 -3.13
CA ASP A 258 -36.09 2.96 -2.72
C ASP A 258 -37.58 3.08 -3.11
N ALA A 259 -38.03 4.26 -3.54
CA ALA A 259 -39.41 4.53 -3.95
C ALA A 259 -39.89 3.65 -5.13
N GLU A 260 -38.99 3.11 -5.95
CA GLU A 260 -39.36 2.16 -7.02
C GLU A 260 -39.24 0.68 -6.62
N TRP A 261 -38.46 0.35 -5.58
CA TRP A 261 -38.30 -1.02 -5.08
C TRP A 261 -39.59 -1.52 -4.44
N ALA A 262 -40.15 -0.76 -3.50
CA ALA A 262 -41.43 -1.08 -2.86
C ALA A 262 -42.58 -1.18 -3.88
N ALA A 263 -42.55 -0.39 -4.95
CA ALA A 263 -43.62 -0.37 -5.96
C ALA A 263 -43.51 -1.50 -7.00
N ARG A 264 -42.32 -2.09 -7.22
CA ARG A 264 -42.10 -3.19 -8.18
C ARG A 264 -42.25 -4.57 -7.54
N GLU A 265 -41.74 -4.77 -6.32
CA GLU A 265 -41.99 -6.03 -5.58
C GLU A 265 -43.47 -6.18 -5.24
N CYS A 266 -44.16 -5.08 -4.91
CA CYS A 266 -45.60 -5.11 -4.63
C CYS A 266 -46.47 -5.33 -5.89
N ARG A 267 -45.94 -5.13 -7.10
CA ARG A 267 -46.61 -5.51 -8.36
C ARG A 267 -46.31 -6.94 -8.82
N ALA A 268 -45.17 -7.50 -8.41
CA ALA A 268 -44.82 -8.90 -8.66
C ALA A 268 -45.46 -9.85 -7.63
N SER A 269 -45.75 -9.35 -6.43
CA SER A 269 -46.60 -10.02 -5.44
C SER A 269 -48.06 -9.89 -5.84
N THR A 270 -48.67 -10.98 -6.31
CA THR A 270 -50.12 -11.09 -6.50
C THR A 270 -50.90 -11.22 -5.19
N GLU A 271 -50.23 -11.12 -4.04
CA GLU A 271 -50.88 -11.16 -2.72
C GLU A 271 -50.68 -9.81 -2.00
N GLY A 272 -51.79 -9.07 -1.91
CA GLY A 272 -51.84 -7.70 -1.43
C GLY A 272 -51.55 -7.54 0.06
N SER A 273 -50.29 -7.31 0.42
CA SER A 273 -49.93 -6.76 1.72
C SER A 273 -48.65 -5.95 1.67
N CYS A 274 -48.74 -4.71 1.20
CA CYS A 274 -47.75 -3.66 1.51
C CYS A 274 -48.47 -2.62 2.38
N ARG A 275 -48.20 -2.61 3.69
CA ARG A 275 -48.59 -1.50 4.58
C ARG A 275 -47.45 -0.49 4.59
N GLY A 276 -47.77 0.76 4.24
CA GLY A 276 -46.86 1.90 4.29
C GLY A 276 -46.66 2.46 5.69
#